data_AF-L2GRD8-F1
#
_entry.id   AF-L2GRD8-F1
#
_cell.length_a   1.000
_cell.length_b   1.000
_cell.length_c   1.000
_cell.angle_alpha   90.00
_cell.angle_beta   90.00
_cell.angle_gamma   90.00
#
_symmetry.space_group_name_H-M   'P 1'
#
loop_
_entity.id
_entity.type
_entity.pdbx_description
1 polymer ?
#
loop_
_entity_poly.entity_id
_entity_poly.type
_entity_poly.pdbx_seq_one_letter_code
_entity_poly.pdbx_strand_id
1 'polypeptide(L)'
;MQKTDTKQRKRVPGISEHLKAIREINDRINAITTSIKECKDRITQLIREEKSSSPKVQFIAQKQQLNDDLSAVMSERDKLMEEKKALLPEYLKIKEELAAEKRKINLKESVLELDGKIKEINDKIVMCTLTKQQEKDYANRLMDLKKKKTLCAALKGKEQRIKTMGDELHVIKEKLAHNADSAHKIKLSINDVRNELNRLRETKIKNPRIEENDVKIANLKKEKDELLDKRKKIQVLIQEKEKEHERLMQEMEKQLEIENQKKEIVKEMKEKEGRKNLLLKEIVEIDPRKFDILANELRKMQSNSLPLSLVKSLAELKLPIPKDSDDVSALLETIKGRKKTYESSIVDKVEDINRKIKDIDVELVKCKEELSKMPVVDVGIRRMKG
;
A
#
# COMPACT_ATOMS: atom_id res chain seq x y z
N MET A 1 10.75 25.35 -7.38
CA MET A 1 10.66 24.48 -6.18
C MET A 1 11.12 25.27 -4.97
N GLN A 2 10.19 25.82 -4.19
CA GLN A 2 10.52 26.51 -2.95
C GLN A 2 10.95 25.46 -1.92
N LYS A 3 12.22 25.52 -1.50
CA LYS A 3 12.70 24.81 -0.32
C LYS A 3 12.09 25.51 0.89
N THR A 4 11.05 24.93 1.46
CA THR A 4 10.59 25.31 2.80
C THR A 4 11.69 24.93 3.78
N ASP A 5 12.33 25.95 4.36
CA ASP A 5 13.22 25.80 5.51
C ASP A 5 12.45 25.07 6.61
N THR A 6 12.70 23.76 6.71
CA THR A 6 12.25 22.94 7.83
C THR A 6 13.19 23.26 8.99
N LYS A 7 13.04 24.45 9.58
CA LYS A 7 13.43 24.69 10.97
C LYS A 7 12.78 23.56 11.75
N GLN A 8 13.59 22.59 12.20
CA GLN A 8 13.13 21.53 13.09
C GLN A 8 12.38 22.22 14.23
N ARG A 9 11.04 22.07 14.26
CA ARG A 9 10.23 22.59 15.35
C ARG A 9 10.87 22.08 16.64
N LYS A 10 11.28 22.99 17.52
CA LYS A 10 11.73 22.62 18.86
C LYS A 10 10.65 21.74 19.45
N ARG A 11 10.99 20.48 19.74
CA ARG A 11 10.02 19.51 20.21
C ARG A 11 9.51 19.97 21.57
N VAL A 12 8.20 19.89 21.76
CA VAL A 12 7.59 20.21 23.05
C VAL A 12 8.16 19.29 24.12
N PRO A 13 8.70 19.80 25.22
CA PRO A 13 9.20 18.98 26.31
C PRO A 13 8.14 17.99 26.82
N GLY A 14 8.54 16.75 27.14
CA GLY A 14 7.63 15.76 27.73
C GLY A 14 6.66 15.05 26.76
N ILE A 15 6.85 15.15 25.44
CA ILE A 15 6.09 14.35 24.43
C ILE A 15 6.88 13.13 23.91
N SER A 16 8.16 12.99 24.24
CA SER A 16 9.04 11.93 23.72
C SER A 16 8.52 10.52 24.04
N GLU A 17 8.03 10.31 25.26
CA GLU A 17 7.43 9.05 25.71
C GLU A 17 6.15 8.72 24.94
N HIS A 18 5.29 9.71 24.71
CA HIS A 18 4.07 9.55 23.91
C HIS A 18 4.38 9.19 22.45
N LEU A 19 5.41 9.81 21.86
CA LEU A 19 5.88 9.48 20.52
C LEU A 19 6.47 8.05 20.45
N LYS A 20 7.17 7.61 21.50
CA LYS A 20 7.68 6.23 21.60
C LYS A 20 6.52 5.24 21.67
N ALA A 21 5.52 5.51 22.51
CA ALA A 21 4.32 4.68 22.62
C ALA A 21 3.54 4.59 21.29
N ILE A 22 3.43 5.68 20.52
CA ILE A 22 2.83 5.66 19.18
C ILE A 22 3.60 4.74 18.23
N ARG A 23 4.95 4.75 18.27
CA ARG A 23 5.77 3.85 17.45
C ARG A 23 5.54 2.39 17.82
N GLU A 24 5.60 2.07 19.11
CA GLU A 24 5.35 0.70 19.60
C GLU A 24 3.95 0.20 19.21
N ILE A 25 2.93 1.06 19.29
CA ILE A 25 1.57 0.73 18.82
C ILE A 25 1.56 0.46 17.32
N ASN A 26 2.23 1.29 16.51
CA ASN A 26 2.27 1.10 15.06
C ASN A 26 3.01 -0.21 14.68
N ASP A 27 4.11 -0.53 15.35
CA ASP A 27 4.85 -1.78 15.14
C ASP A 27 3.97 -3.00 15.46
N ARG A 28 3.19 -2.92 16.55
CA ARG A 28 2.25 -3.97 16.95
C ARG A 28 1.07 -4.11 15.98
N ILE A 29 0.54 -3.00 15.47
CA ILE A 29 -0.50 -3.00 14.41
C ILE A 29 0.04 -3.66 13.12
N ASN A 30 1.30 -3.38 12.77
CA ASN A 30 1.94 -3.98 11.60
C ASN A 30 2.13 -5.49 11.81
N ALA A 31 2.59 -5.93 12.97
CA ALA A 31 2.73 -7.35 13.31
C ALA A 31 1.38 -8.10 13.26
N ILE A 32 0.31 -7.50 13.79
CA ILE A 32 -1.05 -8.04 13.69
C ILE A 32 -1.50 -8.14 12.22
N THR A 33 -1.22 -7.12 11.41
CA THR A 33 -1.60 -7.10 9.99
C THR A 33 -0.90 -8.22 9.20
N THR A 34 0.39 -8.46 9.47
CA THR A 34 1.13 -9.59 8.91
C THR A 34 0.53 -10.92 9.37
N SER A 35 0.23 -11.06 10.66
CA SER A 35 -0.38 -12.28 11.23
C SER A 35 -1.74 -12.60 10.61
N ILE A 36 -2.59 -11.58 10.38
CA ILE A 36 -3.87 -11.74 9.68
C ILE A 36 -3.65 -12.24 8.25
N LYS A 37 -2.66 -11.69 7.54
CA LYS A 37 -2.32 -12.11 6.18
C LYS A 37 -1.90 -13.59 6.16
N GLU A 38 -1.00 -13.99 7.06
CA GLU A 38 -0.58 -15.39 7.17
C GLU A 38 -1.75 -16.35 7.46
N CYS A 39 -2.69 -15.96 8.33
CA CYS A 39 -3.88 -16.78 8.60
C CYS A 39 -4.76 -16.93 7.36
N LYS A 40 -4.94 -15.86 6.57
CA LYS A 40 -5.67 -15.91 5.30
C LYS A 40 -4.98 -16.78 4.25
N ASP A 41 -3.66 -16.69 4.17
CA ASP A 41 -2.86 -17.51 3.25
C ASP A 41 -2.98 -19.00 3.64
N ARG A 42 -2.91 -19.32 4.95
CA ARG A 42 -3.17 -20.67 5.49
C ARG A 42 -4.57 -21.17 5.16
N ILE A 43 -5.62 -20.36 5.35
CA ILE A 43 -6.99 -20.72 4.96
C ILE A 43 -7.05 -21.04 3.46
N THR A 44 -6.45 -20.20 2.63
CA THR A 44 -6.45 -20.39 1.17
C THR A 44 -5.73 -21.68 0.78
N GLN A 45 -4.62 -21.99 1.44
CA GLN A 45 -3.88 -23.23 1.24
C GLN A 45 -4.71 -24.45 1.66
N LEU A 46 -5.33 -24.43 2.85
CA LEU A 46 -6.20 -25.51 3.32
C LEU A 46 -7.37 -25.75 2.35
N ILE A 47 -8.00 -24.69 1.84
CA ILE A 47 -9.06 -24.81 0.83
C ILE A 47 -8.54 -25.45 -0.46
N ARG A 48 -7.31 -25.13 -0.90
CA ARG A 48 -6.71 -25.74 -2.09
C ARG A 48 -6.39 -27.21 -1.85
N GLU A 49 -5.80 -27.54 -0.71
CA GLU A 49 -5.50 -28.91 -0.29
C GLU A 49 -6.78 -29.73 -0.27
N GLU A 50 -7.83 -29.27 0.42
CA GLU A 50 -9.14 -29.93 0.45
C GLU A 50 -9.76 -30.12 -0.94
N LYS A 51 -9.64 -29.13 -1.83
CA LYS A 51 -10.13 -29.26 -3.20
C LYS A 51 -9.34 -30.32 -3.97
N SER A 52 -8.02 -30.36 -3.82
CA SER A 52 -7.14 -31.29 -4.53
C SER A 52 -7.22 -32.72 -3.98
N SER A 53 -7.41 -32.89 -2.68
CA SER A 53 -7.60 -34.18 -2.01
C SER A 53 -9.06 -34.61 -1.97
N SER A 54 -9.98 -33.78 -2.47
CA SER A 54 -11.40 -34.12 -2.48
C SER A 54 -11.63 -35.35 -3.36
N PRO A 55 -12.35 -36.37 -2.85
CA PRO A 55 -12.82 -37.50 -3.67
C PRO A 55 -13.57 -37.04 -4.92
N LYS A 56 -14.18 -35.85 -4.87
CA LYS A 56 -14.89 -35.23 -5.99
C LYS A 56 -14.01 -35.05 -7.24
N VAL A 57 -12.73 -34.71 -7.09
CA VAL A 57 -11.82 -34.55 -8.25
C VAL A 57 -11.58 -35.89 -8.92
N GLN A 58 -11.37 -36.94 -8.14
CA GLN A 58 -11.21 -38.31 -8.64
C GLN A 58 -12.48 -38.79 -9.37
N PHE A 59 -13.66 -38.57 -8.79
CA PHE A 59 -14.92 -38.94 -9.43
C PHE A 59 -15.21 -38.13 -10.70
N ILE A 60 -14.83 -36.85 -10.77
CA ILE A 60 -14.94 -36.06 -12.01
C ILE A 60 -14.05 -36.64 -13.11
N ALA A 61 -12.79 -36.96 -12.78
CA ALA A 61 -11.86 -37.58 -13.74
C ALA A 61 -12.36 -38.95 -14.21
N GLN A 62 -12.84 -39.79 -13.27
CA GLN A 62 -13.41 -41.10 -13.59
C GLN A 62 -14.65 -40.98 -14.50
N LYS A 63 -15.53 -40.02 -14.24
CA LYS A 63 -16.69 -39.76 -15.10
C LYS A 63 -16.28 -39.37 -16.51
N GLN A 64 -15.23 -38.55 -16.64
CA GLN A 64 -14.72 -38.15 -17.96
C GLN A 64 -14.19 -39.37 -18.72
N GLN A 65 -13.34 -40.18 -18.07
CA GLN A 65 -12.83 -41.41 -18.67
C GLN A 65 -13.95 -42.34 -19.14
N LEU A 66 -14.97 -42.56 -18.30
CA LEU A 66 -16.12 -43.41 -18.67
C LEU A 66 -16.91 -42.85 -19.86
N ASN A 67 -17.02 -41.53 -20.01
CA ASN A 67 -17.65 -40.92 -21.17
C ASN A 67 -16.82 -41.11 -22.45
N ASP A 68 -15.50 -41.00 -22.34
CA ASP A 68 -14.58 -41.21 -23.46
C ASP A 68 -14.63 -42.68 -23.92
N ASP A 69 -14.63 -43.63 -22.97
CA ASP A 69 -14.79 -45.05 -23.24
C ASP A 69 -16.15 -45.36 -23.90
N LEU A 70 -17.24 -44.75 -23.41
CA LEU A 70 -18.57 -44.90 -24.00
C LEU A 70 -18.60 -44.38 -25.44
N SER A 71 -17.96 -43.23 -25.71
CA SER A 71 -17.87 -42.65 -27.05
C SER A 71 -17.11 -43.59 -28.00
N ALA A 72 -16.01 -44.19 -27.56
CA ALA A 72 -15.24 -45.15 -28.33
C ALA A 72 -16.05 -46.40 -28.70
N VAL A 73 -16.74 -47.01 -27.72
CA VAL A 73 -17.61 -48.18 -27.95
C VAL A 73 -18.76 -47.85 -28.92
N MET A 74 -19.36 -46.67 -28.79
CA MET A 74 -20.42 -46.22 -29.69
C MET A 74 -19.92 -45.99 -31.11
N SER A 75 -18.72 -45.40 -31.28
CA SER A 75 -18.10 -45.23 -32.59
C SER A 75 -17.80 -46.57 -33.26
N GLU A 76 -17.29 -47.55 -32.52
CA GLU A 76 -17.05 -48.89 -33.05
C GLU A 76 -18.36 -49.61 -33.43
N ARG A 77 -19.40 -49.47 -32.60
CA ARG A 77 -20.74 -49.99 -32.91
C ARG A 77 -21.27 -49.41 -34.22
N ASP A 78 -21.10 -48.11 -34.43
CA ASP A 78 -21.60 -47.44 -35.64
C ASP A 78 -20.84 -47.91 -36.89
N LYS A 79 -19.52 -48.14 -36.80
CA LYS A 79 -18.72 -48.75 -37.88
C LYS A 79 -19.22 -50.15 -38.23
N LEU A 80 -19.41 -51.02 -37.23
CA LEU A 80 -19.93 -52.38 -37.42
C LEU A 80 -21.35 -52.41 -38.00
N MET A 81 -22.19 -51.44 -37.63
CA MET A 81 -23.53 -51.29 -38.21
C MET A 81 -23.47 -50.89 -39.68
N GLU A 82 -22.55 -50.02 -40.07
CA GLU A 82 -22.36 -49.64 -41.48
C GLU A 82 -21.79 -50.80 -42.30
N GLU A 83 -20.81 -51.55 -41.77
CA GLU A 83 -20.31 -52.79 -42.40
C GLU A 83 -21.43 -53.81 -42.61
N LYS A 84 -22.27 -54.04 -41.59
CA LYS A 84 -23.45 -54.91 -41.71
C LYS A 84 -24.42 -54.43 -42.77
N LYS A 85 -24.66 -53.12 -42.84
CA LYS A 85 -25.59 -52.49 -43.79
C LYS A 85 -25.09 -52.59 -45.23
N ALA A 86 -23.77 -52.57 -45.44
CA ALA A 86 -23.16 -52.80 -46.75
C ALA A 86 -23.20 -54.29 -47.15
N LEU A 87 -22.87 -55.20 -46.22
CA LEU A 87 -22.71 -56.63 -46.50
C LEU A 87 -24.04 -57.40 -46.64
N LEU A 88 -25.05 -57.05 -45.82
CA LEU A 88 -26.32 -57.78 -45.77
C LEU A 88 -27.11 -57.78 -47.09
N PRO A 89 -27.28 -56.65 -47.80
CA PRO A 89 -27.97 -56.63 -49.08
C PRO A 89 -27.26 -57.47 -50.15
N GLU A 90 -25.92 -57.43 -50.18
CA GLU A 90 -25.12 -58.22 -51.12
C GLU A 90 -25.26 -59.72 -50.83
N TYR A 91 -25.18 -60.12 -49.56
CA TYR A 91 -25.42 -61.50 -49.13
C TYR A 91 -26.81 -62.00 -49.54
N LEU A 92 -27.87 -61.21 -49.29
CA LEU A 92 -29.24 -61.57 -49.66
C LEU A 92 -29.41 -61.70 -51.18
N LYS A 93 -28.85 -60.76 -51.94
CA LYS A 93 -28.88 -60.79 -53.41
C LYS A 93 -28.23 -62.06 -53.98
N ILE A 94 -26.99 -62.36 -53.56
CA ILE A 94 -26.27 -63.56 -54.04
C ILE A 94 -27.01 -64.84 -53.63
N LYS A 95 -27.59 -64.86 -52.43
CA LYS A 95 -28.38 -66.00 -51.93
C LYS A 95 -29.66 -66.22 -52.76
N GLU A 96 -30.37 -65.16 -53.11
CA GLU A 96 -31.56 -65.23 -53.97
C GLU A 96 -31.19 -65.65 -55.40
N GLU A 97 -30.13 -65.09 -55.98
CA GLU A 97 -29.61 -65.47 -57.29
C GLU A 97 -29.23 -66.96 -57.32
N LEU A 98 -28.53 -67.46 -56.31
CA LEU A 98 -28.19 -68.89 -56.18
C LEU A 98 -29.46 -69.75 -56.12
N ALA A 99 -30.45 -69.35 -55.32
CA ALA A 99 -31.71 -70.08 -55.22
C ALA A 99 -32.48 -70.10 -56.55
N ALA A 100 -32.50 -68.98 -57.29
CA ALA A 100 -33.15 -68.87 -58.59
C ALA A 100 -32.44 -69.74 -59.64
N GLU A 101 -31.11 -69.74 -59.68
CA GLU A 101 -30.31 -70.58 -60.57
C GLU A 101 -30.50 -72.07 -60.29
N LYS A 102 -30.51 -72.47 -59.01
CA LYS A 102 -30.80 -73.87 -58.62
C LYS A 102 -32.19 -74.33 -59.09
N ARG A 103 -33.21 -73.46 -58.99
CA ARG A 103 -34.57 -73.76 -59.48
C ARG A 103 -34.62 -73.90 -61.01
N LYS A 104 -33.97 -72.99 -61.76
CA LYS A 104 -33.96 -73.01 -63.24
C LYS A 104 -33.37 -74.30 -63.82
N ILE A 105 -32.36 -74.86 -63.17
CA ILE A 105 -31.63 -76.04 -63.68
C ILE A 105 -32.23 -77.35 -63.14
N ASN A 106 -33.27 -77.28 -62.28
CA ASN A 106 -33.83 -78.42 -61.55
C ASN A 106 -32.72 -79.29 -60.92
N LEU A 107 -31.72 -78.62 -60.35
CA LEU A 107 -30.54 -79.22 -59.74
C LEU A 107 -30.92 -79.80 -58.38
N LYS A 108 -31.51 -80.99 -58.39
CA LYS A 108 -31.77 -81.80 -57.18
C LYS A 108 -30.59 -82.69 -56.82
N GLU A 109 -29.72 -82.98 -57.79
CA GLU A 109 -28.67 -83.99 -57.71
C GLU A 109 -27.32 -83.34 -57.36
N SER A 110 -26.57 -83.95 -56.45
CA SER A 110 -25.22 -83.51 -56.10
C SER A 110 -24.21 -83.79 -57.23
N VAL A 111 -23.05 -83.12 -57.23
CA VAL A 111 -21.96 -83.40 -58.19
C VAL A 111 -21.53 -84.88 -58.15
N LEU A 112 -21.53 -85.47 -56.96
CA LEU A 112 -21.20 -86.88 -56.75
C LEU A 112 -22.25 -87.81 -57.37
N GLU A 113 -23.54 -87.48 -57.23
CA GLU A 113 -24.63 -88.23 -57.88
C GLU A 113 -24.60 -88.10 -59.40
N LEU A 114 -24.26 -86.91 -59.92
CA LEU A 114 -24.08 -86.71 -61.36
C LEU A 114 -22.91 -87.54 -61.89
N ASP A 115 -21.80 -87.61 -61.16
CA ASP A 115 -20.64 -88.42 -61.53
C ASP A 115 -20.92 -89.93 -61.48
N GLY A 116 -21.67 -90.38 -60.47
CA GLY A 116 -22.17 -91.75 -60.40
C GLY A 116 -23.03 -92.11 -61.61
N LYS A 117 -23.98 -91.25 -61.99
CA LYS A 117 -24.86 -91.47 -63.16
C LYS A 117 -24.11 -91.42 -64.48
N ILE A 118 -23.12 -90.54 -64.63
CA ILE A 118 -22.25 -90.51 -65.81
C ILE A 118 -21.47 -91.82 -65.91
N LYS A 119 -20.90 -92.30 -64.80
CA LYS A 119 -20.14 -93.55 -64.76
C LYS A 119 -21.03 -94.75 -65.10
N GLU A 120 -22.22 -94.86 -64.50
CA GLU A 120 -23.19 -95.92 -64.80
C GLU A 120 -23.61 -95.94 -66.28
N ILE A 121 -23.83 -94.78 -66.90
CA ILE A 121 -24.18 -94.71 -68.32
C ILE A 121 -22.97 -95.12 -69.19
N ASN A 122 -21.76 -94.66 -68.85
CA ASN A 122 -20.55 -95.08 -69.57
C ASN A 122 -20.31 -96.58 -69.46
N ASP A 123 -20.46 -97.17 -68.27
CA ASP A 123 -20.30 -98.60 -68.04
C ASP A 123 -21.34 -99.41 -68.86
N LYS A 124 -22.59 -98.94 -68.94
CA LYS A 124 -23.65 -99.55 -69.77
C LYS A 124 -23.38 -99.45 -71.28
N ILE A 125 -22.71 -98.40 -71.74
CA ILE A 125 -22.29 -98.26 -73.14
C ILE A 125 -21.18 -99.27 -73.47
N VAL A 126 -20.25 -99.52 -72.53
CA VAL A 126 -19.12 -100.42 -72.74
C VAL A 126 -19.51 -101.89 -72.62
N MET A 127 -20.42 -102.23 -71.71
CA MET A 127 -20.72 -103.63 -71.33
C MET A 127 -21.85 -104.29 -72.14
N CYS A 128 -22.67 -103.52 -72.87
CA CYS A 128 -23.85 -104.03 -73.56
C CYS A 128 -23.81 -103.71 -75.06
N THR A 129 -24.28 -104.62 -75.91
CA THR A 129 -24.59 -104.32 -77.32
C THR A 129 -25.83 -103.45 -77.39
N LEU A 130 -25.67 -102.18 -77.76
CA LEU A 130 -26.75 -101.20 -77.79
C LEU A 130 -27.38 -101.08 -79.18
N THR A 131 -28.67 -100.76 -79.20
CA THR A 131 -29.35 -100.32 -80.44
C THR A 131 -29.01 -98.85 -80.73
N LYS A 132 -29.05 -98.44 -82.00
CA LYS A 132 -28.82 -97.04 -82.41
C LYS A 132 -29.69 -96.02 -81.65
N GLN A 133 -30.90 -96.42 -81.25
CA GLN A 133 -31.80 -95.58 -80.46
C GLN A 133 -31.30 -95.41 -79.02
N GLN A 134 -30.86 -96.49 -78.37
CA GLN A 134 -30.30 -96.45 -77.02
C GLN A 134 -28.98 -95.66 -76.96
N GLU A 135 -28.12 -95.78 -77.97
CA GLU A 135 -26.90 -94.98 -78.08
C GLU A 135 -27.21 -93.48 -78.14
N LYS A 136 -28.21 -93.09 -78.94
CA LYS A 136 -28.65 -91.69 -79.05
C LYS A 136 -29.24 -91.18 -77.73
N ASP A 137 -30.02 -91.99 -77.04
CA ASP A 137 -30.62 -91.62 -75.75
C ASP A 137 -29.56 -91.50 -74.64
N TYR A 138 -28.60 -92.41 -74.57
CA TYR A 138 -27.47 -92.31 -73.65
C TYR A 138 -26.55 -91.12 -73.96
N ALA A 139 -26.29 -90.83 -75.24
CA ALA A 139 -25.51 -89.67 -75.65
C ALA A 139 -26.17 -88.35 -75.23
N ASN A 140 -27.48 -88.20 -75.44
CA ASN A 140 -28.24 -87.04 -74.99
C ASN A 140 -28.21 -86.91 -73.46
N ARG A 141 -28.41 -88.02 -72.75
CA ARG A 141 -28.40 -88.05 -71.28
C ARG A 141 -27.03 -87.73 -70.70
N LEU A 142 -25.94 -88.20 -71.31
CA LEU A 142 -24.57 -87.84 -70.94
C LEU A 142 -24.29 -86.36 -71.21
N MET A 143 -24.77 -85.82 -72.34
CA MET A 143 -24.62 -84.40 -72.64
C MET A 143 -25.31 -83.53 -71.59
N ASP A 144 -26.54 -83.89 -71.19
CA ASP A 144 -27.30 -83.18 -70.16
C ASP A 144 -26.65 -83.29 -68.77
N LEU A 145 -26.16 -84.48 -68.39
CA LEU A 145 -25.45 -84.66 -67.12
C LEU A 145 -24.13 -83.87 -67.09
N LYS A 146 -23.37 -83.85 -68.18
CA LYS A 146 -22.14 -83.03 -68.29
C LYS A 146 -22.45 -81.53 -68.22
N LYS A 147 -23.52 -81.06 -68.86
CA LYS A 147 -23.99 -79.66 -68.73
C LYS A 147 -24.42 -79.33 -67.30
N LYS A 148 -25.13 -80.22 -66.61
CA LYS A 148 -25.48 -80.04 -65.19
C LYS A 148 -24.24 -80.00 -64.30
N LYS A 149 -23.24 -80.85 -64.56
CA LYS A 149 -21.98 -80.88 -63.82
C LYS A 149 -21.20 -79.58 -63.94
N THR A 150 -21.09 -79.01 -65.15
CA THR A 150 -20.42 -77.70 -65.34
C THR A 150 -21.17 -76.57 -64.64
N LEU A 151 -22.51 -76.60 -64.67
CA LEU A 151 -23.34 -75.63 -63.94
C LEU A 151 -23.19 -75.75 -62.41
N CYS A 152 -23.14 -76.96 -61.85
CA CYS A 152 -22.84 -77.16 -60.44
C CYS A 152 -21.49 -76.57 -60.02
N ALA A 153 -20.46 -76.75 -60.85
CA ALA A 153 -19.13 -76.20 -60.58
C ALA A 153 -19.16 -74.66 -60.53
N ALA A 154 -19.93 -74.02 -61.41
CA ALA A 154 -20.12 -72.57 -61.41
C ALA A 154 -20.88 -72.08 -60.15
N LEU A 155 -21.87 -72.85 -59.67
CA LEU A 155 -22.66 -72.52 -58.46
C LEU A 155 -21.84 -72.65 -57.17
N LYS A 156 -20.86 -73.58 -57.13
CA LYS A 156 -20.00 -73.80 -55.96
C LYS A 156 -19.24 -72.54 -55.54
N GLY A 157 -18.82 -71.71 -56.48
CA GLY A 157 -18.17 -70.42 -56.18
C GLY A 157 -19.10 -69.44 -55.46
N LYS A 158 -20.37 -69.36 -55.87
CA LYS A 158 -21.40 -68.54 -55.21
C LYS A 158 -21.75 -69.09 -53.83
N GLU A 159 -21.85 -70.41 -53.68
CA GLU A 159 -22.06 -71.06 -52.37
C GLU A 159 -20.93 -70.74 -51.38
N GLN A 160 -19.67 -70.81 -51.83
CA GLN A 160 -18.53 -70.47 -50.99
C GLN A 160 -18.56 -68.99 -50.58
N ARG A 161 -18.88 -68.09 -51.51
CA ARG A 161 -19.01 -66.64 -51.22
C ARG A 161 -20.13 -66.35 -50.22
N ILE A 162 -21.29 -67.00 -50.35
CA ILE A 162 -22.40 -66.90 -49.38
C ILE A 162 -21.94 -67.38 -48.01
N LYS A 163 -21.18 -68.48 -47.94
CA LYS A 163 -20.64 -69.00 -46.68
C LYS A 163 -19.72 -67.98 -46.01
N THR A 164 -18.73 -67.45 -46.74
CA THR A 164 -17.80 -66.43 -46.22
C THR A 164 -18.54 -65.18 -45.72
N MET A 165 -19.46 -64.63 -46.52
CA MET A 165 -20.26 -63.47 -46.10
C MET A 165 -21.18 -63.77 -44.91
N GLY A 166 -21.68 -65.00 -44.82
CA GLY A 166 -22.47 -65.48 -43.68
C GLY A 166 -21.65 -65.53 -42.39
N ASP A 167 -20.42 -66.04 -42.47
CA ASP A 167 -19.49 -66.09 -41.34
C ASP A 167 -19.09 -64.66 -40.90
N GLU A 168 -18.81 -63.75 -41.84
CA GLU A 168 -18.54 -62.33 -41.55
C GLU A 168 -19.73 -61.63 -40.87
N LEU A 169 -20.95 -61.83 -41.38
CA LEU A 169 -22.17 -61.28 -40.75
C LEU A 169 -22.39 -61.84 -39.34
N HIS A 170 -22.01 -63.11 -39.10
CA HIS A 170 -22.09 -63.71 -37.78
C HIS A 170 -21.12 -63.05 -36.80
N VAL A 171 -19.86 -62.86 -37.21
CA VAL A 171 -18.83 -62.16 -36.41
C VAL A 171 -19.24 -60.73 -36.10
N ILE A 172 -19.77 -59.99 -37.09
CA ILE A 172 -20.27 -58.62 -36.87
C ILE A 172 -21.41 -58.62 -35.85
N LYS A 173 -22.33 -59.59 -35.91
CA LYS A 173 -23.43 -59.70 -34.96
C LYS A 173 -22.96 -59.96 -33.53
N GLU A 174 -21.95 -60.82 -33.35
CA GLU A 174 -21.34 -61.08 -32.03
C GLU A 174 -20.66 -59.83 -31.46
N LYS A 175 -19.87 -59.12 -32.27
CA LYS A 175 -19.23 -57.86 -31.87
C LYS A 175 -20.25 -56.78 -31.50
N LEU A 176 -21.35 -56.67 -32.25
CA LEU A 176 -22.44 -55.73 -31.93
C LEU A 176 -23.12 -56.06 -30.59
N ALA A 177 -23.33 -57.33 -30.29
CA ALA A 177 -23.87 -57.76 -28.99
C ALA A 177 -22.90 -57.41 -27.85
N HIS A 178 -21.60 -57.70 -28.03
CA HIS A 178 -20.57 -57.34 -27.07
C HIS A 178 -20.51 -55.83 -26.81
N ASN A 179 -20.55 -55.01 -27.86
CA ASN A 179 -20.54 -53.54 -27.72
C ASN A 179 -21.80 -53.02 -27.04
N ALA A 180 -22.96 -53.64 -27.26
CA ALA A 180 -24.20 -53.27 -26.56
C ALA A 180 -24.09 -53.54 -25.04
N ASP A 181 -23.57 -54.70 -24.65
CA ASP A 181 -23.37 -55.05 -23.24
C ASP A 181 -22.32 -54.15 -22.58
N SER A 182 -21.20 -53.87 -23.26
CA SER A 182 -20.15 -52.97 -22.78
C SER A 182 -20.68 -51.54 -22.60
N ALA A 183 -21.43 -51.02 -23.57
CA ALA A 183 -22.06 -49.71 -23.46
C ALA A 183 -23.07 -49.63 -22.30
N HIS A 184 -23.82 -50.71 -22.05
CA HIS A 184 -24.74 -50.77 -20.92
C HIS A 184 -24.00 -50.72 -19.57
N LYS A 185 -22.94 -51.52 -19.40
CA LYS A 185 -22.09 -51.52 -18.20
C LYS A 185 -21.46 -50.15 -17.94
N ILE A 186 -20.91 -49.51 -18.97
CA ILE A 186 -20.31 -48.17 -18.84
C ILE A 186 -21.37 -47.14 -18.41
N LYS A 187 -22.58 -47.18 -18.98
CA LYS A 187 -23.68 -46.30 -18.58
C LYS A 187 -24.09 -46.47 -17.11
N LEU A 188 -24.13 -47.71 -16.61
CA LEU A 188 -24.39 -47.98 -15.20
C LEU A 188 -23.30 -47.34 -14.32
N SER A 189 -22.02 -47.56 -14.64
CA SER A 189 -20.90 -46.95 -13.92
C SER A 189 -20.94 -45.41 -13.94
N ILE A 190 -21.34 -44.79 -15.05
CA ILE A 190 -21.52 -43.33 -15.13
C ILE A 190 -22.61 -42.86 -14.16
N ASN A 191 -23.72 -43.60 -14.06
CA ASN A 191 -24.80 -43.29 -13.12
C ASN A 191 -24.35 -43.44 -11.66
N ASP A 192 -23.58 -44.49 -11.34
CA ASP A 192 -23.04 -44.69 -10.00
C ASP A 192 -22.10 -43.55 -9.58
N VAL A 193 -21.17 -43.18 -10.46
CA VAL A 193 -20.28 -42.02 -10.24
C VAL A 193 -21.08 -40.72 -10.11
N ARG A 194 -22.17 -40.56 -10.87
CA ARG A 194 -23.06 -39.39 -10.77
C ARG A 194 -23.77 -39.33 -9.42
N ASN A 195 -24.25 -40.47 -8.92
CA ASN A 195 -24.91 -40.57 -7.62
C ASN A 195 -23.92 -40.26 -6.49
N GLU A 196 -22.70 -40.77 -6.58
CA GLU A 196 -21.66 -40.49 -5.58
C GLU A 196 -21.23 -39.01 -5.59
N LEU A 197 -21.10 -38.40 -6.77
CA LEU A 197 -20.87 -36.96 -6.91
C LEU A 197 -22.00 -36.11 -6.30
N ASN A 198 -23.25 -36.58 -6.33
CA ASN A 198 -24.38 -35.88 -5.72
C ASN A 198 -24.32 -36.00 -4.18
N ARG A 199 -24.03 -37.18 -3.63
CA ARG A 199 -23.85 -37.38 -2.18
C ARG A 199 -22.74 -36.49 -1.60
N LEU A 200 -21.63 -36.35 -2.32
CA LEU A 200 -20.53 -35.45 -1.94
C LEU A 200 -20.88 -33.96 -2.01
N ARG A 201 -21.96 -33.56 -2.70
CA ARG A 201 -22.44 -32.17 -2.67
C ARG A 201 -23.22 -31.85 -1.38
N GLU A 202 -23.89 -32.83 -0.81
CA GLU A 202 -24.78 -32.66 0.34
C GLU A 202 -23.99 -32.60 1.66
N THR A 203 -22.81 -33.23 1.71
CA THR A 203 -21.91 -33.23 2.86
C THR A 203 -20.99 -32.02 2.88
N LYS A 204 -21.50 -30.85 3.29
CA LYS A 204 -20.64 -29.70 3.64
C LYS A 204 -19.99 -29.91 5.01
N ILE A 205 -18.84 -30.59 5.02
CA ILE A 205 -17.97 -30.61 6.20
C ILE A 205 -17.13 -29.33 6.16
N LYS A 206 -17.30 -28.44 7.15
CA LYS A 206 -16.41 -27.30 7.33
C LYS A 206 -15.12 -27.77 8.01
N ASN A 207 -13.97 -27.33 7.51
CA ASN A 207 -12.68 -27.66 8.10
C ASN A 207 -12.51 -26.97 9.46
N PRO A 208 -12.29 -27.70 10.56
CA PRO A 208 -12.08 -27.11 11.89
C PRO A 208 -10.90 -26.12 11.92
N ARG A 209 -9.83 -26.39 11.16
CA ARG A 209 -8.65 -25.49 11.09
C ARG A 209 -8.96 -24.18 10.37
N ILE A 210 -9.89 -24.17 9.41
CA ILE A 210 -10.34 -22.93 8.78
C ILE A 210 -11.10 -22.10 9.80
N GLU A 211 -12.01 -22.71 10.57
CA GLU A 211 -12.75 -22.04 11.63
C GLU A 211 -11.82 -21.48 12.73
N GLU A 212 -10.82 -22.24 13.15
CA GLU A 212 -9.79 -21.76 14.09
C GLU A 212 -9.04 -20.52 13.57
N ASN A 213 -8.63 -20.53 12.29
CA ASN A 213 -7.97 -19.38 11.68
C ASN A 213 -8.91 -18.17 11.52
N ASP A 214 -10.19 -18.39 11.21
CA ASP A 214 -11.20 -17.33 11.14
C ASP A 214 -11.45 -16.67 12.50
N VAL A 215 -11.57 -17.47 13.56
CA VAL A 215 -11.68 -16.97 14.94
C VAL A 215 -10.42 -16.19 15.33
N LYS A 216 -9.24 -16.69 14.98
CA LYS A 216 -7.97 -15.98 15.22
C LYS A 216 -7.91 -14.64 14.49
N ILE A 217 -8.35 -14.57 13.22
CA ILE A 217 -8.44 -13.31 12.47
C ILE A 217 -9.42 -12.35 13.15
N ALA A 218 -10.56 -12.83 13.61
CA ALA A 218 -11.54 -12.00 14.31
C ALA A 218 -10.96 -11.39 15.60
N ASN A 219 -10.25 -12.18 16.41
CA ASN A 219 -9.60 -11.71 17.63
C ASN A 219 -8.48 -10.70 17.33
N LEU A 220 -7.63 -10.97 16.33
CA LEU A 220 -6.58 -10.06 15.89
C LEU A 220 -7.13 -8.72 15.38
N LYS A 221 -8.28 -8.73 14.70
CA LYS A 221 -8.96 -7.49 14.28
C LYS A 221 -9.43 -6.67 15.48
N LYS A 222 -10.03 -7.31 16.49
CA LYS A 222 -10.42 -6.63 17.74
C LYS A 222 -9.22 -5.99 18.43
N GLU A 223 -8.11 -6.72 18.58
CA GLU A 223 -6.88 -6.18 19.18
C GLU A 223 -6.32 -4.98 18.39
N LYS A 224 -6.38 -5.04 17.05
CA LYS A 224 -5.98 -3.91 16.19
C LYS A 224 -6.84 -2.68 16.42
N ASP A 225 -8.16 -2.84 16.54
CA ASP A 225 -9.09 -1.74 16.78
C ASP A 225 -8.83 -1.08 18.15
N GLU A 226 -8.59 -1.88 19.19
CA GLU A 226 -8.19 -1.39 20.52
C GLU A 226 -6.88 -0.59 20.49
N LEU A 227 -5.88 -1.06 19.73
CA LEU A 227 -4.61 -0.36 19.55
C LEU A 227 -4.77 0.97 18.80
N LEU A 228 -5.64 1.01 17.78
CA LEU A 228 -5.96 2.24 17.05
C LEU A 228 -6.61 3.28 17.96
N ASP A 229 -7.50 2.86 18.85
CA ASP A 229 -8.13 3.77 19.81
C ASP A 229 -7.15 4.24 20.89
N LYS A 230 -6.24 3.38 21.37
CA LYS A 230 -5.12 3.81 22.24
C LYS A 230 -4.24 4.85 21.54
N ARG A 231 -3.93 4.64 20.26
CA ARG A 231 -3.13 5.59 19.46
C ARG A 231 -3.81 6.95 19.37
N LYS A 232 -5.12 6.99 19.10
CA LYS A 232 -5.90 8.24 19.05
C LYS A 232 -5.85 8.97 20.38
N LYS A 233 -6.02 8.27 21.51
CA LYS A 233 -5.94 8.88 22.85
C LYS A 233 -4.58 9.53 23.12
N ILE A 234 -3.48 8.85 22.80
CA ILE A 234 -2.12 9.40 22.96
C ILE A 234 -1.93 10.62 22.04
N GLN A 235 -2.47 10.59 20.82
CA GLN A 235 -2.37 11.71 19.88
C GLN A 235 -3.12 12.96 20.38
N VAL A 236 -4.27 12.79 21.03
CA VAL A 236 -4.98 13.90 21.70
C VAL A 236 -4.13 14.49 22.83
N LEU A 237 -3.51 13.65 23.68
CA LEU A 237 -2.62 14.14 24.75
C LEU A 237 -1.41 14.92 24.22
N ILE A 238 -0.82 14.49 23.10
CA ILE A 238 0.25 15.25 22.45
C ILE A 238 -0.26 16.63 22.01
N GLN A 239 -1.42 16.70 21.35
CA GLN A 239 -1.99 17.97 20.90
C GLN A 239 -2.31 18.91 22.06
N GLU A 240 -2.79 18.39 23.19
CA GLU A 240 -3.03 19.19 24.39
C GLU A 240 -1.74 19.77 24.95
N LYS A 241 -0.68 18.96 25.09
CA LYS A 241 0.65 19.43 25.53
C LYS A 241 1.24 20.44 24.56
N GLU A 242 1.06 20.26 23.25
CA GLU A 242 1.52 21.20 22.24
C GLU A 242 0.84 22.56 22.37
N LYS A 243 -0.49 22.58 22.55
CA LYS A 243 -1.25 23.81 22.78
C LYS A 243 -0.86 24.52 24.08
N GLU A 244 -0.65 23.77 25.16
CA GLU A 244 -0.23 24.33 26.44
C GLU A 244 1.16 24.96 26.34
N HIS A 245 2.11 24.26 25.72
CA HIS A 245 3.46 24.79 25.50
C HIS A 245 3.45 26.03 24.60
N GLU A 246 2.62 26.07 23.56
CA GLU A 246 2.46 27.26 22.72
C GLU A 246 1.96 28.47 23.51
N ARG A 247 0.98 28.28 24.40
CA ARG A 247 0.50 29.35 25.30
C ARG A 247 1.60 29.83 26.24
N LEU A 248 2.37 28.92 26.84
CA LEU A 248 3.48 29.26 27.73
C LEU A 248 4.58 30.04 26.99
N MET A 249 4.89 29.67 25.75
CA MET A 249 5.86 30.39 24.92
C MET A 249 5.39 31.81 24.60
N GLN A 250 4.12 31.99 24.24
CA GLN A 250 3.54 33.31 23.99
C GLN A 250 3.55 34.19 25.24
N GLU A 251 3.25 33.63 26.40
CA GLU A 251 3.30 34.35 27.68
C GLU A 251 4.73 34.76 28.03
N MET A 252 5.70 33.87 27.84
CA MET A 252 7.12 34.17 28.06
C MET A 252 7.62 35.26 27.11
N GLU A 253 7.21 35.25 25.84
CA GLU A 253 7.57 36.30 24.88
C GLU A 253 7.02 37.67 25.31
N LYS A 254 5.75 37.75 25.73
CA LYS A 254 5.16 38.98 26.28
C LYS A 254 5.91 39.49 27.50
N GLN A 255 6.24 38.59 28.43
CA GLN A 255 7.00 38.96 29.63
C GLN A 255 8.40 39.47 29.30
N LEU A 256 9.08 38.86 28.32
CA LEU A 256 10.39 39.29 27.87
C LEU A 256 10.34 40.65 27.17
N GLU A 257 9.27 40.91 26.40
CA GLU A 257 9.02 42.21 25.78
C GLU A 257 8.80 43.30 26.84
N ILE A 258 7.93 43.07 27.83
CA ILE A 258 7.74 43.98 28.97
C ILE A 258 9.04 44.22 29.72
N GLU A 259 9.85 43.17 29.93
CA GLU A 259 11.11 43.31 30.64
C GLU A 259 12.15 44.13 29.85
N ASN A 260 12.19 43.96 28.53
CA ASN A 260 13.03 44.77 27.66
C ASN A 260 12.60 46.24 27.66
N GLN A 261 11.29 46.52 27.58
CA GLN A 261 10.74 47.86 27.70
C GLN A 261 11.11 48.51 29.04
N LYS A 262 11.01 47.77 30.16
CA LYS A 262 11.45 48.26 31.48
C LYS A 262 12.93 48.61 31.50
N LYS A 263 13.80 47.78 30.90
CA LYS A 263 15.24 48.06 30.81
C LYS A 263 15.54 49.30 29.98
N GLU A 264 14.82 49.50 28.88
CA GLU A 264 14.96 50.69 28.04
C GLU A 264 14.57 51.96 28.79
N ILE A 265 13.42 51.98 29.48
CA ILE A 265 12.99 53.11 30.31
C ILE A 265 14.02 53.41 31.42
N VAL A 266 14.53 52.38 32.10
CA VAL A 266 15.56 52.57 33.14
C VAL A 266 16.85 53.16 32.56
N LYS A 267 17.24 52.75 31.34
CA LYS A 267 18.41 53.33 30.66
C LYS A 267 18.17 54.80 30.32
N GLU A 268 17.01 55.13 29.77
CA GLU A 268 16.62 56.51 29.46
C GLU A 268 16.61 57.39 30.72
N MET A 269 16.06 56.88 31.83
CA MET A 269 16.09 57.57 33.13
C MET A 269 17.52 57.86 33.59
N LYS A 270 18.44 56.89 33.50
CA LYS A 270 19.85 57.09 33.86
C LYS A 270 20.54 58.15 32.99
N GLU A 271 20.24 58.16 31.70
CA GLU A 271 20.78 59.18 30.79
C GLU A 271 20.26 60.58 31.15
N LYS A 272 18.96 60.71 31.45
CA LYS A 272 18.35 61.98 31.91
C LYS A 272 18.89 62.44 33.26
N GLU A 273 19.05 61.54 34.23
CA GLU A 273 19.70 61.83 35.52
C GLU A 273 21.17 62.25 35.35
N GLY A 274 21.89 61.62 34.43
CA GLY A 274 23.24 62.01 34.05
C GLY A 274 23.31 63.44 33.52
N ARG A 275 22.39 63.81 32.61
CA ARG A 275 22.28 65.18 32.07
C ARG A 275 21.94 66.20 33.16
N LYS A 276 21.00 65.86 34.06
CA LYS A 276 20.66 66.70 35.22
C LYS A 276 21.88 66.96 36.10
N ASN A 277 22.67 65.93 36.39
CA ASN A 277 23.87 66.04 37.22
C ASN A 277 24.96 66.92 36.57
N LEU A 278 25.09 66.89 35.23
CA LEU A 278 26.00 67.79 34.52
C LEU A 278 25.55 69.26 34.64
N LEU A 279 24.27 69.55 34.43
CA LEU A 279 23.71 70.90 34.59
C LEU A 279 23.84 71.42 36.03
N LEU A 280 23.68 70.55 37.03
CA LEU A 280 23.91 70.91 38.43
C LEU A 280 25.38 71.26 38.71
N LYS A 281 26.33 70.54 38.09
CA LYS A 281 27.76 70.89 38.19
C LYS A 281 28.06 72.24 37.55
N GLU A 282 27.46 72.54 36.39
CA GLU A 282 27.57 73.85 35.75
C GLU A 282 27.09 74.99 36.66
N ILE A 283 25.99 74.79 37.41
CA ILE A 283 25.52 75.76 38.42
C ILE A 283 26.55 75.95 39.54
N VAL A 284 27.12 74.87 40.06
CA VAL A 284 28.09 74.93 41.17
C VAL A 284 29.40 75.62 40.76
N GLU A 285 29.80 75.50 39.49
CA GLU A 285 30.99 76.19 38.97
C GLU A 285 30.82 77.72 38.87
N ILE A 286 29.57 78.17 38.71
CA ILE A 286 29.17 79.58 38.70
C ILE A 286 29.12 80.08 40.16
N ASP A 287 30.27 80.54 40.65
CA ASP A 287 30.39 81.09 42.00
C ASP A 287 30.84 82.56 41.99
N PRO A 288 29.91 83.52 42.12
CA PRO A 288 30.25 84.94 42.24
C PRO A 288 31.02 85.26 43.54
N ARG A 289 31.01 84.37 44.55
CA ARG A 289 31.79 84.56 45.79
C ARG A 289 33.30 84.41 45.54
N LYS A 290 33.73 83.83 44.42
CA LYS A 290 35.14 83.87 43.99
C LYS A 290 35.67 85.30 43.94
N PHE A 291 34.86 86.27 43.51
CA PHE A 291 35.23 87.68 43.51
C PHE A 291 35.30 88.28 44.93
N ASP A 292 34.47 87.81 45.88
CA ASP A 292 34.51 88.25 47.29
C ASP A 292 35.70 87.68 48.05
N ILE A 293 36.05 86.42 47.79
CA ILE A 293 37.25 85.79 48.34
C ILE A 293 38.49 86.54 47.82
N LEU A 294 38.56 86.80 46.52
CA LEU A 294 39.63 87.58 45.89
C LEU A 294 39.74 89.00 46.48
N ALA A 295 38.60 89.68 46.66
CA ALA A 295 38.55 91.01 47.27
C ALA A 295 38.99 90.98 48.74
N ASN A 296 38.64 89.94 49.50
CA ASN A 296 39.05 89.79 50.89
C ASN A 296 40.53 89.40 51.04
N GLU A 297 41.05 88.56 50.15
CA GLU A 297 42.49 88.22 50.10
C GLU A 297 43.32 89.45 49.77
N LEU A 298 42.89 90.28 48.80
CA LEU A 298 43.52 91.56 48.49
C LEU A 298 43.46 92.57 49.64
N ARG A 299 42.35 92.62 50.40
CA ARG A 299 42.20 93.51 51.57
C ARG A 299 43.05 93.11 52.77
N LYS A 300 43.40 91.84 52.90
CA LYS A 300 44.21 91.31 54.02
C LYS A 300 45.72 91.37 53.77
N MET A 301 46.14 91.84 52.60
CA MET A 301 47.55 92.01 52.25
C MET A 301 48.19 93.12 53.10
N GLN A 302 49.23 92.80 53.85
CA GLN A 302 50.01 93.75 54.66
C GLN A 302 51.45 93.96 54.16
N SER A 303 51.85 93.28 53.07
CA SER A 303 53.21 93.32 52.49
C SER A 303 53.19 93.32 50.96
N ASN A 304 54.21 93.91 50.32
CA ASN A 304 54.32 94.03 48.85
C ASN A 304 54.57 92.69 48.10
N SER A 305 54.67 91.54 48.78
CA SER A 305 54.81 90.22 48.12
C SER A 305 53.46 89.49 48.05
N LEU A 306 52.92 89.31 46.85
CA LEU A 306 51.65 88.60 46.62
C LEU A 306 51.82 87.08 46.72
N PRO A 307 50.94 86.36 47.45
CA PRO A 307 50.91 84.90 47.44
C PRO A 307 50.67 84.35 46.02
N LEU A 308 51.38 83.28 45.66
CA LEU A 308 51.28 82.66 44.34
C LEU A 308 49.84 82.23 43.99
N SER A 309 49.06 81.83 44.98
CA SER A 309 47.63 81.49 44.86
C SER A 309 46.79 82.69 44.41
N LEU A 310 47.03 83.88 44.98
CA LEU A 310 46.32 85.10 44.64
C LEU A 310 46.72 85.61 43.25
N VAL A 311 48.00 85.51 42.89
CA VAL A 311 48.49 85.82 41.53
C VAL A 311 47.83 84.90 40.49
N LYS A 312 47.70 83.60 40.79
CA LYS A 312 47.02 82.64 39.93
C LYS A 312 45.54 83.00 39.76
N SER A 313 44.82 83.30 40.84
CA SER A 313 43.40 83.69 40.78
C SER A 313 43.17 85.03 40.04
N LEU A 314 44.08 85.99 40.19
CA LEU A 314 44.07 87.25 39.44
C LEU A 314 44.32 87.02 37.94
N ALA A 315 45.27 86.15 37.60
CA ALA A 315 45.57 85.78 36.23
C ALA A 315 44.42 85.01 35.56
N GLU A 316 43.78 84.07 36.26
CA GLU A 316 42.59 83.34 35.81
C GLU A 316 41.42 84.28 35.47
N LEU A 317 41.25 85.35 36.24
CA LEU A 317 40.23 86.39 36.01
C LEU A 317 40.70 87.52 35.08
N LYS A 318 41.90 87.41 34.47
CA LYS A 318 42.52 88.43 33.61
C LYS A 318 42.52 89.82 34.26
N LEU A 319 42.95 89.89 35.51
CA LEU A 319 43.09 91.11 36.29
C LEU A 319 44.57 91.48 36.42
N PRO A 320 44.94 92.76 36.39
CA PRO A 320 46.33 93.19 36.52
C PRO A 320 46.87 92.90 37.93
N ILE A 321 48.15 92.54 38.02
CA ILE A 321 48.85 92.32 39.30
C ILE A 321 49.16 93.70 39.90
N PRO A 322 48.64 94.04 41.09
CA PRO A 322 48.84 95.36 41.69
C PRO A 322 50.30 95.54 42.10
N LYS A 323 50.89 96.72 41.84
CA LYS A 323 52.29 97.04 42.17
C LYS A 323 52.41 97.87 43.44
N ASP A 324 51.43 98.74 43.69
CA ASP A 324 51.40 99.68 44.82
C ASP A 324 50.06 99.67 45.58
N SER A 325 50.01 100.30 46.76
CA SER A 325 48.80 100.37 47.61
C SER A 325 47.61 101.06 46.92
N ASP A 326 47.89 102.03 46.04
CA ASP A 326 46.86 102.72 45.26
C ASP A 326 46.30 101.83 44.15
N ASP A 327 47.13 100.95 43.57
CA ASP A 327 46.71 99.93 42.60
C ASP A 327 45.77 98.90 43.23
N VAL A 328 45.99 98.53 44.51
CA VAL A 328 45.11 97.62 45.24
C VAL A 328 43.71 98.22 45.37
N SER A 329 43.61 99.52 45.64
CA SER A 329 42.33 100.22 45.79
C SER A 329 41.58 100.33 44.44
N ALA A 330 42.28 100.66 43.36
CA ALA A 330 41.71 100.69 42.01
C ALA A 330 41.29 99.29 41.52
N LEU A 331 42.06 98.26 41.86
CA LEU A 331 41.78 96.87 41.54
C LEU A 331 40.56 96.35 42.30
N LEU A 332 40.37 96.73 43.58
CA LEU A 332 39.18 96.37 44.37
C LEU A 332 37.89 96.94 43.77
N GLU A 333 37.90 98.19 43.29
CA GLU A 333 36.74 98.76 42.58
C GLU A 333 36.52 98.10 41.21
N THR A 334 37.60 97.74 40.51
CA THR A 334 37.51 96.96 39.25
C THR A 334 36.91 95.56 39.49
N ILE A 335 37.32 94.88 40.56
CA ILE A 335 36.78 93.58 40.99
C ILE A 335 35.30 93.70 41.32
N LYS A 336 34.91 94.75 42.05
CA LYS A 336 33.50 95.03 42.40
C LYS A 336 32.65 95.34 41.18
N GLY A 337 33.18 96.10 40.22
CA GLY A 337 32.54 96.36 38.93
C GLY A 337 32.36 95.08 38.10
N ARG A 338 33.43 94.28 37.94
CA ARG A 338 33.37 93.00 37.23
C ARG A 338 32.47 91.99 37.92
N LYS A 339 32.45 91.95 39.26
CA LYS A 339 31.52 91.14 40.05
C LYS A 339 30.08 91.48 39.70
N LYS A 340 29.73 92.77 39.68
CA LYS A 340 28.36 93.22 39.35
C LYS A 340 27.95 92.84 37.92
N THR A 341 28.86 92.99 36.94
CA THR A 341 28.61 92.56 35.55
C THR A 341 28.49 91.04 35.42
N TYR A 342 29.32 90.30 36.14
CA TYR A 342 29.26 88.83 36.19
C TYR A 342 27.95 88.37 36.84
N GLU A 343 27.58 88.93 37.99
CA GLU A 343 26.31 88.68 38.69
C GLU A 343 25.10 88.92 37.79
N SER A 344 25.05 90.02 37.04
CA SER A 344 23.96 90.25 36.08
C SER A 344 23.96 89.24 34.93
N SER A 345 25.12 88.85 34.40
CA SER A 345 25.21 87.90 33.29
C SER A 345 24.94 86.44 33.69
N ILE A 346 25.13 86.08 34.95
CA ILE A 346 24.88 84.71 35.43
C ILE A 346 23.44 84.48 35.83
N VAL A 347 22.68 85.51 36.21
CA VAL A 347 21.26 85.37 36.58
C VAL A 347 20.48 84.70 35.45
N ASP A 348 20.56 85.22 34.22
CA ASP A 348 19.87 84.67 33.05
C ASP A 348 20.33 83.23 32.75
N LYS A 349 21.64 82.96 32.85
CA LYS A 349 22.20 81.61 32.61
C LYS A 349 21.76 80.60 33.66
N VAL A 350 21.75 80.99 34.93
CA VAL A 350 21.31 80.15 36.04
C VAL A 350 19.81 79.91 35.96
N GLU A 351 19.01 80.90 35.56
CA GLU A 351 17.58 80.72 35.28
C GLU A 351 17.34 79.74 34.14
N ASP A 352 18.08 79.85 33.04
CA ASP A 352 17.99 78.93 31.89
C ASP A 352 18.39 77.50 32.26
N ILE A 353 19.48 77.32 33.02
CA ILE A 353 19.89 75.99 33.49
C ILE A 353 18.83 75.42 34.45
N ASN A 354 18.26 76.23 35.33
CA ASN A 354 17.18 75.82 36.22
C ASN A 354 15.89 75.44 35.48
N ARG A 355 15.55 76.13 34.38
CA ARG A 355 14.43 75.72 33.50
C ARG A 355 14.69 74.35 32.88
N LYS A 356 15.89 74.13 32.31
CA LYS A 356 16.30 72.83 31.75
C LYS A 356 16.26 71.70 32.79
N ILE A 357 16.68 71.98 34.03
CA ILE A 357 16.59 71.01 35.14
C ILE A 357 15.13 70.68 35.45
N LYS A 358 14.24 71.68 35.51
CA LYS A 358 12.80 71.47 35.73
C LYS A 358 12.18 70.63 34.62
N ASP A 359 12.52 70.89 33.36
CA ASP A 359 12.02 70.11 32.23
C ASP A 359 12.47 68.64 32.30
N ILE A 360 13.75 68.40 32.64
CA ILE A 360 14.27 67.04 32.86
C ILE A 360 13.56 66.37 34.04
N ASP A 361 13.24 67.10 35.11
CA ASP A 361 12.50 66.55 36.25
C ASP A 361 11.07 66.16 35.89
N VAL A 362 10.38 66.95 35.07
CA VAL A 362 9.06 66.60 34.53
C VAL A 362 9.14 65.32 33.68
N GLU A 363 10.16 65.20 32.83
CA GLU A 363 10.37 63.99 32.03
C GLU A 363 10.72 62.76 32.88
N LEU A 364 11.54 62.92 33.92
CA LEU A 364 11.86 61.83 34.85
C LEU A 364 10.64 61.36 35.64
N VAL A 365 9.74 62.27 36.03
CA VAL A 365 8.47 61.91 36.66
C VAL A 365 7.60 61.11 35.70
N LYS A 366 7.49 61.52 34.43
CA LYS A 366 6.76 60.76 33.40
C LYS A 366 7.32 59.36 33.19
N CYS A 367 8.64 59.22 33.05
CA CYS A 367 9.29 57.90 32.93
C CYS A 367 9.05 57.02 34.18
N LYS A 368 9.06 57.60 35.38
CA LYS A 368 8.74 56.89 36.64
C LYS A 368 7.29 56.43 36.68
N GLU A 369 6.35 57.27 36.24
CA GLU A 369 4.94 56.92 36.15
C GLU A 369 4.69 55.80 35.13
N GLU A 370 5.31 55.89 33.95
CA GLU A 370 5.26 54.84 32.93
C GLU A 370 5.79 53.51 33.47
N LEU A 371 6.94 53.53 34.16
CA LEU A 371 7.50 52.35 34.80
C LEU A 371 6.57 51.77 35.89
N SER A 372 5.88 52.63 36.65
CA SER A 372 4.95 52.21 37.71
C SER A 372 3.66 51.58 37.18
N LYS A 373 3.23 51.99 35.99
CA LYS A 373 2.02 51.48 35.31
C LYS A 373 2.29 50.16 34.58
N MET A 374 3.55 49.79 34.37
CA MET A 374 3.89 48.52 33.71
C MET A 374 3.62 47.31 34.62
N PRO A 375 3.03 46.23 34.07
CA PRO A 375 2.70 45.04 34.85
C PRO A 375 3.95 44.40 35.47
N VAL A 376 3.79 43.83 36.67
CA VAL A 376 4.87 43.09 37.35
C VAL A 376 5.18 41.83 36.55
N VAL A 377 6.46 41.59 36.27
CA VAL A 377 6.90 40.40 35.54
C VAL A 377 7.31 39.35 36.56
N ASP A 378 6.77 38.14 36.46
CA ASP A 378 7.17 37.03 37.30
C ASP A 378 8.57 36.54 36.91
N VAL A 379 9.56 36.89 37.74
CA VAL A 379 10.99 36.59 37.51
C VAL A 379 11.30 35.08 37.54
N GLY A 380 10.34 34.24 37.93
CA GLY A 380 10.47 32.78 37.97
C GLY A 380 10.71 32.11 36.60
N ILE A 381 10.38 32.76 35.48
CA ILE A 381 10.40 32.13 34.16
C ILE A 381 11.80 32.13 33.50
N ARG A 382 12.75 32.92 34.01
CA ARG A 382 14.14 32.97 33.47
C ARG A 382 14.97 31.70 33.71
N ARG A 383 14.50 30.74 34.51
CA ARG A 383 15.24 29.51 34.86
C ARG A 383 14.78 28.23 34.16
N MET A 384 14.02 28.31 33.06
CA MET A 384 13.81 27.16 32.17
C MET A 384 14.74 27.24 30.94
N LYS A 385 16.04 27.25 31.19
CA LYS A 385 17.05 26.83 30.20
C LYS A 385 17.69 25.55 30.72
N GLY A 386 17.33 24.44 30.09
CA GLY A 386 17.82 23.09 30.39
C GLY A 386 16.81 22.06 29.96
#